data_AF-R6WEY8-F1
#
_entry.id   AF-R6WEY8-F1
#
_cell.length_a   1.000
_cell.length_b   1.000
_cell.length_c   1.000
_cell.angle_alpha   90.00
_cell.angle_beta   90.00
_cell.angle_gamma   90.00
#
_symmetry.space_group_name_H-M   'P 1'
#
loop_
_entity.id
_entity.type
_entity.pdbx_description
1 polymer ?
#
loop_
_entity_poly.entity_id
_entity_poly.type
_entity_poly.pdbx_seq_one_letter_code
_entity_poly.pdbx_strand_id
1 'polypeptide(L)' 'MTDIDKNEHNICESTTRACPCTFDCPHHGKCCDCVAHHRDHNEGVPGCFFSEEAEATYDRSIEALCRDRGIKLADE' A
#
# COMPACT_ATOMS: atom_id res chain seq x y z
N MET A 1 7.70 -0.41 35.26
CA MET A 1 6.27 -0.42 34.88
C MET A 1 6.03 0.90 34.16
N THR A 2 6.44 0.99 32.91
CA THR A 2 6.01 2.09 32.05
C THR A 2 4.67 1.65 31.49
N ASP A 3 3.65 2.44 31.76
CA ASP A 3 2.29 2.24 31.29
C ASP A 3 2.32 2.14 29.76
N ILE A 4 2.19 0.92 29.23
CA ILE A 4 1.88 0.71 27.82
C ILE A 4 0.41 1.08 27.69
N ASP A 5 0.17 2.31 27.26
CA ASP A 5 -1.14 2.76 26.84
C ASP A 5 -1.61 1.80 25.74
N LYS A 6 -2.75 1.14 25.95
CA LYS A 6 -3.28 0.09 25.05
C LYS A 6 -3.65 0.62 23.65
N ASN A 7 -3.36 1.89 23.37
CA ASN A 7 -3.61 2.59 22.12
C ASN A 7 -2.35 2.77 21.23
N GLU A 8 -1.18 2.25 21.63
CA GLU A 8 0.11 2.49 20.93
C GLU A 8 0.47 1.43 19.86
N HIS A 9 -0.39 0.45 19.59
CA HIS A 9 0.00 -0.76 18.83
C HIS A 9 0.24 -0.59 17.32
N ASN A 10 0.14 0.63 16.75
CA ASN A 10 0.25 0.85 15.29
C ASN A 10 1.11 2.06 14.88
N ILE A 11 2.00 2.56 15.74
CA ILE A 11 2.91 3.64 15.35
C ILE A 11 4.08 3.06 14.55
N CYS A 12 3.93 3.07 13.23
CA CYS A 12 5.07 3.06 12.32
C CYS A 12 5.71 4.44 12.39
N GLU A 13 6.93 4.54 12.92
CA GLU A 13 7.75 5.74 12.79
C GLU A 13 7.76 6.16 11.30
N SER A 14 7.20 7.33 10.99
CA SER A 14 7.01 7.81 9.62
C SER A 14 8.35 8.19 8.98
N THR A 15 9.17 7.20 8.66
CA THR A 15 10.34 7.41 7.82
C THR A 15 9.83 7.62 6.41
N THR A 16 9.93 8.86 5.90
CA THR A 16 9.63 9.17 4.51
C THR A 16 10.52 8.31 3.61
N ARG A 17 9.95 7.28 3.01
CA ARG A 17 10.64 6.46 2.00
C ARG A 17 10.37 7.06 0.62
N ALA A 18 11.30 6.87 -0.31
CA ALA A 18 11.08 7.20 -1.71
C ALA A 18 9.89 6.37 -2.22
N CYS A 19 8.76 7.04 -2.48
CA CYS A 19 7.55 6.42 -2.97
C CYS A 19 7.66 6.27 -4.50
N PRO A 20 7.60 5.05 -5.06
CA PRO A 20 7.70 4.85 -6.51
C PRO A 20 6.34 5.01 -7.23
N CYS A 21 5.26 5.29 -6.51
CA CYS A 21 3.93 5.54 -7.10
C CYS A 21 4.02 6.72 -8.07
N THR A 22 3.56 6.50 -9.30
CA THR A 22 3.56 7.49 -10.39
C THR A 22 2.49 8.56 -10.21
N PHE A 23 1.45 8.28 -9.41
CA PHE A 23 0.38 9.22 -9.12
C PHE A 23 0.73 10.16 -7.97
N ASP A 24 0.69 11.49 -8.18
CA ASP A 24 0.97 12.47 -7.11
C ASP A 24 -0.13 12.48 -6.03
N CYS A 25 0.23 12.18 -4.77
CA CYS A 25 -0.74 12.06 -3.69
C CYS A 25 -0.20 12.58 -2.33
N PRO A 26 -1.08 13.05 -1.42
CA PRO A 26 -0.68 13.61 -0.12
C PRO A 26 -0.09 12.58 0.87
N HIS A 27 -0.22 11.29 0.53
CA HIS A 27 0.28 10.15 1.33
C HIS A 27 1.62 9.60 0.85
N HIS A 28 2.26 10.23 -0.15
CA HIS A 28 3.58 9.82 -0.64
C HIS A 28 4.62 9.72 0.47
N GLY A 29 5.29 8.57 0.52
CA GLY A 29 6.30 8.25 1.54
C GLY A 29 5.76 7.96 2.93
N LYS A 30 4.43 8.03 3.14
CA LYS A 30 3.74 7.72 4.40
C LYS A 30 3.00 6.38 4.27
N CYS A 31 3.74 5.26 4.26
CA CYS A 31 3.20 3.94 3.88
C CYS A 31 1.99 3.51 4.74
N CYS A 32 1.98 3.76 6.05
CA CYS A 32 0.84 3.41 6.90
C CYS A 32 -0.41 4.23 6.56
N ASP A 33 -0.27 5.54 6.38
CA ASP A 33 -1.38 6.41 5.97
C ASP A 33 -1.88 6.04 4.57
N CYS A 34 -0.96 5.74 3.63
CA CYS A 34 -1.28 5.36 2.26
C CYS A 34 -2.08 4.05 2.20
N VAL A 35 -1.62 3.00 2.87
CA VAL A 35 -2.32 1.70 2.92
C VAL A 35 -3.68 1.85 3.60
N ALA A 36 -3.75 2.57 4.72
CA ALA A 36 -5.02 2.83 5.39
C ALA A 36 -6.00 3.58 4.49
N HIS A 37 -5.54 4.62 3.80
CA HIS A 37 -6.36 5.39 2.86
C HIS A 37 -6.97 4.50 1.76
N HIS A 38 -6.15 3.76 1.00
CA HIS A 38 -6.64 2.91 -0.08
C HIS A 38 -7.56 1.78 0.43
N ARG A 39 -7.27 1.19 1.60
CA ARG A 39 -8.13 0.19 2.24
C ARG A 39 -9.49 0.78 2.60
N ASP A 40 -9.50 1.90 3.32
CA ASP A 40 -10.71 2.48 3.89
C ASP A 40 -11.64 3.09 2.81
N HIS A 41 -11.09 3.40 1.62
CA HIS A 41 -11.84 3.89 0.46
C HIS A 41 -12.13 2.80 -0.58
N ASN A 42 -11.75 1.55 -0.31
CA ASN A 42 -11.94 0.41 -1.21
C ASN A 42 -11.36 0.65 -2.62
N GLU A 43 -10.19 1.28 -2.69
CA GLU A 43 -9.49 1.66 -3.93
C GLU A 43 -8.57 0.55 -4.46
N GLY A 44 -8.43 -0.54 -3.71
CA GLY A 44 -7.57 -1.67 -4.04
C GLY A 44 -6.15 -1.53 -3.49
N VAL A 45 -5.20 -2.22 -4.13
CA VAL A 45 -3.79 -2.23 -3.75
C VAL A 45 -3.16 -0.86 -4.10
N PRO A 46 -2.35 -0.24 -3.22
CA PRO A 46 -1.66 1.01 -3.56
C PRO A 46 -0.76 0.89 -4.80
N GLY A 47 -0.67 1.95 -5.60
CA GLY A 47 0.08 1.96 -6.87
C GLY A 47 1.56 1.58 -6.74
N CYS A 48 2.21 1.95 -5.63
CA CYS A 48 3.61 1.64 -5.37
C CYS A 48 3.92 0.14 -5.21
N PHE A 49 2.90 -0.73 -5.14
CA PHE A 49 3.08 -2.18 -5.14
C PHE A 49 3.21 -2.76 -6.55
N PHE A 50 2.94 -1.99 -7.60
CA PHE A 50 2.99 -2.42 -9.00
C PHE A 50 4.31 -1.99 -9.67
N SER A 51 4.67 -2.60 -10.80
CA SER A 51 5.59 -1.98 -11.77
C SER A 51 5.02 -0.67 -12.30
N GLU A 52 5.86 0.19 -12.88
CA GLU A 52 5.40 1.44 -13.52
C GLU A 52 4.39 1.14 -14.64
N GLU A 53 4.64 0.10 -15.43
CA GLU A 53 3.77 -0.33 -16.51
C GLU A 53 2.42 -0.85 -15.99
N ALA A 54 2.41 -1.66 -14.93
CA ALA A 54 1.17 -2.17 -14.35
C ALA A 54 0.41 -1.07 -13.59
N GLU A 55 1.10 -0.17 -12.90
CA GLU A 55 0.48 0.96 -12.21
C GLU A 55 -0.29 1.85 -13.21
N ALA A 56 0.28 2.09 -14.40
CA ALA A 56 -0.33 2.89 -15.46
C ALA A 56 -1.64 2.30 -16.01
N THR A 57 -1.95 1.02 -15.75
CA THR A 57 -3.22 0.39 -16.17
C THR A 57 -4.41 0.73 -15.29
N TYR A 58 -4.16 1.31 -14.10
CA TYR A 58 -5.17 1.62 -13.08
C TYR A 58 -5.96 0.42 -12.52
N ASP A 59 -5.63 -0.82 -12.92
CA ASP A 59 -6.19 -2.02 -12.29
C ASP A 59 -5.51 -2.27 -10.94
N ARG A 60 -6.21 -1.89 -9.86
CA ARG A 60 -5.73 -2.01 -8.47
C ARG A 60 -6.17 -3.30 -7.79
N SER A 61 -6.62 -4.30 -8.56
CA SER A 61 -7.01 -5.61 -8.03
C SER A 61 -5.81 -6.41 -7.51
N ILE A 62 -6.08 -7.36 -6.61
CA ILE A 62 -5.06 -8.30 -6.13
C ILE A 62 -4.60 -9.21 -7.27
N GLU A 63 -5.51 -9.55 -8.20
CA GLU A 63 -5.27 -10.33 -9.40
C GLU A 63 -4.28 -9.62 -10.34
N ALA A 64 -4.43 -8.31 -10.53
CA ALA A 64 -3.50 -7.49 -11.29
C ALA A 64 -2.12 -7.45 -10.63
N LEU A 65 -2.08 -7.26 -9.30
CA LEU A 65 -0.83 -7.30 -8.54
C LEU A 65 -0.14 -8.66 -8.70
N CYS A 66 -0.90 -9.75 -8.60
CA CYS A 66 -0.38 -11.10 -8.73
C CYS A 66 0.21 -11.35 -10.12
N ARG A 67 -0.47 -10.87 -11.17
CA ARG A 67 0.01 -10.94 -12.55
C ARG A 67 1.29 -10.14 -12.75
N ASP A 68 1.35 -8.92 -12.23
CA ASP A 68 2.53 -8.04 -12.30
C ASP A 68 3.74 -8.64 -11.57
N ARG A 69 3.52 -9.25 -10.40
CA ARG A 69 4.59 -9.78 -9.54
C ARG A 69 4.87 -11.26 -9.74
N GLY A 70 4.17 -11.94 -10.64
CA GLY A 70 4.29 -13.38 -10.86
C GLY A 70 3.89 -14.24 -9.64
N ILE A 71 3.00 -13.70 -8.79
CA ILE A 71 2.45 -14.41 -7.64
C ILE A 71 1.31 -15.30 -8.12
N LYS A 72 1.31 -16.57 -7.73
CA LYS A 72 0.19 -17.47 -8.00
C LYS A 72 -0.88 -17.28 -6.94
N LEU A 73 -2.10 -16.97 -7.36
CA LEU A 73 -3.26 -17.12 -6.48
C LEU A 73 -3.42 -18.61 -6.20
N ALA A 74 -3.64 -18.97 -4.94
CA ALA A 74 -3.91 -20.36 -4.58
C ALA A 74 -5.17 -20.81 -5.33
N ASP A 75 -5.09 -22.00 -5.91
CA ASP A 75 -6.12 -22.58 -6.78
C ASP A 75 -7.51 -22.48 -6.14
N GLU A 76 -8.47 -21.89 -6.86
CA GLU A 76 -9.91 -21.98 -6.54
C GLU A 76 -10.40 -23.44 -6.56
#